data_AF-A0A2V3JCA4-F1
#
_entry.id   AF-A0A2V3JCA4-F1
#
_cell.length_a   1.000
_cell.length_b   1.000
_cell.length_c   1.000
_cell.angle_alpha   90.00
_cell.angle_beta   90.00
_cell.angle_gamma   90.00
#
_symmetry.space_group_name_H-M   'P 1'
#
loop_
_entity.id
_entity.type
_entity.pdbx_description
1 polymer ?
#
loop_
_entity_poly.entity_id
_entity_poly.type
_entity_poly.pdbx_seq_one_letter_code
_entity_poly.pdbx_strand_id
1 'polypeptide(L)'
;MGIEIAVPKVEVVAIEELQRLIDQDKIVAGILVELEGDLSGYLQVLFPARSAFTLVDMLMGRTNGDTKSIETDMERSALMETGNILASSFCSAIADFFHTTLMPTPPSFAFDMMGAMVENAIIAVAQMQMTDQIILFRCDFKDEKELTIRGYILMFPSFDAVKRILSVLQGMVGDGEG
;
A
#
# COMPACT_ATOMS: atom_id res chain seq x y z
N MET A 1 -15.25 -7.38 -15.21
CA MET A 1 -13.90 -7.51 -14.66
C MET A 1 -13.95 -7.01 -13.22
N GLY A 2 -14.40 -7.88 -12.34
CA GLY A 2 -14.22 -7.71 -10.90
C GLY A 2 -12.83 -8.17 -10.51
N ILE A 3 -12.14 -7.41 -9.66
CA ILE A 3 -10.88 -7.83 -9.05
C ILE A 3 -11.18 -8.12 -7.58
N GLU A 4 -10.93 -9.35 -7.16
CA GLU A 4 -10.99 -9.75 -5.75
C GLU A 4 -9.62 -9.48 -5.11
N ILE A 5 -9.63 -8.86 -3.94
CA ILE A 5 -8.43 -8.59 -3.15
C ILE A 5 -8.43 -9.51 -1.95
N ALA A 6 -7.51 -10.47 -1.94
CA ALA A 6 -7.22 -11.27 -0.75
C ALA A 6 -6.06 -10.64 0.02
N VAL A 7 -6.21 -10.52 1.35
CA VAL A 7 -5.16 -10.07 2.27
C VAL A 7 -4.73 -11.26 3.12
N PRO A 8 -3.89 -12.17 2.60
CA PRO A 8 -3.49 -13.40 3.30
C PRO A 8 -2.71 -13.15 4.59
N LYS A 9 -2.03 -12.00 4.73
CA LYS A 9 -1.17 -11.73 5.88
C LYS A 9 -1.07 -10.24 6.18
N VAL A 10 -1.17 -9.91 7.46
CA VAL A 10 -0.91 -8.57 8.03
C VAL A 10 0.14 -8.73 9.13
N GLU A 11 1.16 -7.87 9.11
CA GLU A 11 2.27 -7.87 10.07
C GLU A 11 2.54 -6.44 10.53
N VAL A 12 2.72 -6.23 11.84
CA VAL A 12 3.30 -4.99 12.36
C VAL A 12 4.79 -5.22 12.49
N VAL A 13 5.58 -4.39 11.84
CA VAL A 13 7.02 -4.58 11.66
C VAL A 13 7.74 -3.29 12.05
N ALA A 14 8.85 -3.39 12.77
CA ALA A 14 9.71 -2.24 12.99
C ALA A 14 10.32 -1.79 11.65
N ILE A 15 10.45 -0.48 11.44
CA ILE A 15 11.04 0.10 10.23
C ILE A 15 12.38 -0.57 9.87
N GLU A 16 13.25 -0.75 10.88
CA GLU A 16 14.58 -1.34 10.73
C GLU A 16 14.56 -2.81 10.29
N GLU A 17 13.48 -3.53 10.59
CA GLU A 17 13.28 -4.92 10.24
C GLU A 17 12.67 -5.08 8.84
N LEU A 18 11.98 -4.06 8.32
CA LEU A 18 11.31 -4.13 7.02
C LEU A 18 12.29 -4.50 5.90
N GLN A 19 13.48 -3.88 5.90
CA GLN A 19 14.53 -4.19 4.91
C GLN A 19 14.99 -5.65 4.94
N ARG A 20 14.83 -6.36 6.07
CA ARG A 20 15.18 -7.78 6.21
C ARG A 20 14.06 -8.72 5.74
N LEU A 21 12.81 -8.24 5.73
CA LEU A 21 11.63 -9.03 5.35
C LEU A 21 11.33 -9.00 3.85
N ILE A 22 11.96 -8.07 3.13
CA ILE A 22 11.75 -7.82 1.70
C ILE A 22 12.99 -8.19 0.89
N ASP A 23 12.77 -8.61 -0.35
CA ASP A 23 13.85 -8.86 -1.30
C ASP A 23 14.26 -7.52 -1.95
N GLN A 24 15.34 -6.92 -1.44
CA GLN A 24 15.75 -5.55 -1.76
C GLN A 24 16.16 -5.38 -3.23
N ASP A 25 16.63 -6.44 -3.89
CA ASP A 25 17.14 -6.40 -5.25
C ASP A 25 16.03 -6.47 -6.32
N LYS A 26 14.78 -6.71 -5.90
CA LYS A 26 13.66 -6.79 -6.83
C LYS A 26 13.25 -5.41 -7.32
N ILE A 27 13.11 -5.28 -8.64
CA ILE A 27 12.46 -4.11 -9.23
C ILE A 27 10.97 -4.15 -8.92
N VAL A 28 10.45 -3.02 -8.46
CA VAL A 28 9.04 -2.81 -8.12
C VAL A 28 8.52 -1.50 -8.71
N ALA A 29 7.24 -1.50 -9.06
CA ALA A 29 6.47 -0.28 -9.24
C ALA A 29 5.92 0.15 -7.88
N GLY A 30 6.32 1.33 -7.42
CA GLY A 30 5.90 1.91 -6.16
C GLY A 30 4.96 3.07 -6.38
N ILE A 31 3.86 3.07 -5.65
CA ILE A 31 2.88 4.16 -5.60
C ILE A 31 2.81 4.63 -4.16
N LEU A 32 3.19 5.88 -3.92
CA LEU A 32 3.16 6.50 -2.59
C LEU A 32 2.01 7.48 -2.52
N VAL A 33 1.26 7.42 -1.42
CA VAL A 33 0.10 8.27 -1.16
C VAL A 33 0.26 8.82 0.25
N GLU A 34 0.12 10.13 0.40
CA GLU A 34 0.01 10.75 1.72
C GLU A 34 -1.45 10.66 2.18
N LEU A 35 -1.64 10.42 3.47
CA LEU A 35 -2.94 10.27 4.09
C LEU A 35 -3.18 11.44 5.03
N GLU A 36 -4.29 12.15 4.80
CA GLU A 36 -4.66 13.35 5.53
C GLU A 36 -6.03 13.20 6.21
N GLY A 37 -6.21 13.88 7.35
CA GLY A 37 -7.45 13.85 8.13
C GLY A 37 -7.18 13.77 9.63
N ASP A 38 -8.15 13.23 10.36
CA ASP A 38 -8.04 12.93 11.79
C ASP A 38 -7.04 11.79 12.07
N LEU A 39 -6.91 10.86 11.11
CA LEU A 39 -5.76 9.96 11.01
C LEU A 39 -4.86 10.49 9.89
N SER A 40 -3.55 10.31 10.05
CA SER A 40 -2.56 10.74 9.06
C SER A 40 -1.42 9.75 8.91
N GLY A 41 -0.78 9.81 7.75
CA GLY A 41 0.45 9.10 7.49
C GLY A 41 0.69 8.81 6.01
N TYR A 42 1.31 7.68 5.70
CA TYR A 42 1.58 7.28 4.31
C TYR A 42 1.07 5.88 4.02
N LEU A 43 0.64 5.70 2.78
CA LEU A 43 0.36 4.40 2.19
C LEU A 43 1.28 4.21 0.98
N GLN A 44 2.07 3.14 1.00
CA GLN A 44 2.90 2.75 -0.14
C GLN A 44 2.41 1.41 -0.69
N VAL A 45 1.98 1.42 -1.95
CA VAL A 45 1.59 0.21 -2.68
C VAL A 45 2.75 -0.19 -3.58
N LEU A 46 3.21 -1.43 -3.44
CA LEU A 46 4.36 -1.96 -4.17
C LEU A 46 3.93 -3.18 -4.99
N PHE A 47 4.16 -3.12 -6.29
CA PHE A 47 3.97 -4.24 -7.21
C PHE A 47 5.32 -4.72 -7.73
N PRO A 48 5.71 -5.99 -7.51
CA PRO A 48 6.83 -6.60 -8.23
C PRO A 48 6.70 -6.36 -9.74
N ALA A 49 7.82 -6.12 -10.43
CA ALA A 49 7.81 -5.74 -11.86
C ALA A 49 6.89 -6.63 -12.73
N ARG A 50 6.92 -7.95 -12.52
CA ARG A 50 6.03 -8.89 -13.23
C ARG A 50 4.55 -8.60 -12.96
N SER A 51 4.17 -8.37 -11.72
CA SER A 51 2.80 -7.99 -11.33
C SER A 51 2.40 -6.66 -11.98
N ALA A 52 3.29 -5.66 -11.96
CA ALA A 52 3.05 -4.36 -12.54
C ALA A 52 2.83 -4.45 -14.07
N PHE A 53 3.65 -5.23 -14.77
CA PHE A 53 3.51 -5.43 -16.22
C PHE A 53 2.18 -6.10 -16.56
N THR A 54 1.81 -7.15 -15.83
CA THR A 54 0.53 -7.82 -16.06
C THR A 54 -0.65 -6.90 -15.76
N LEU A 55 -0.57 -6.08 -14.72
CA LEU A 55 -1.59 -5.08 -14.40
C LEU A 55 -1.72 -4.04 -15.53
N VAL A 56 -0.60 -3.56 -16.07
CA VAL A 56 -0.60 -2.66 -17.24
C VAL A 56 -1.22 -3.33 -18.46
N ASP A 57 -0.87 -4.57 -18.77
CA ASP A 57 -1.44 -5.29 -19.90
C ASP A 57 -2.97 -5.39 -19.77
N MET A 58 -3.46 -5.69 -18.57
CA MET A 58 -4.90 -5.77 -18.29
C MET A 58 -5.59 -4.42 -18.44
N LEU A 59 -5.06 -3.37 -17.82
CA LEU A 59 -5.67 -2.03 -17.82
C LEU A 59 -5.66 -1.37 -19.20
N MET A 60 -4.64 -1.68 -20.01
CA MET A 60 -4.49 -1.14 -21.36
C MET A 60 -5.10 -2.05 -22.43
N GLY A 61 -5.72 -3.17 -22.06
CA GLY A 61 -6.32 -4.13 -23.00
C GLY A 61 -5.31 -4.81 -23.93
N ARG A 62 -4.07 -4.98 -23.48
CA ARG A 62 -2.99 -5.67 -24.20
C ARG A 62 -3.03 -7.18 -23.92
N THR A 63 -2.25 -7.95 -24.68
CA THR A 63 -2.07 -9.37 -24.39
C THR A 63 -1.16 -9.51 -23.16
N ASN A 64 -1.49 -10.42 -22.25
CA ASN A 64 -0.65 -10.66 -21.08
C ASN A 64 0.76 -11.07 -21.49
N GLY A 65 1.75 -10.33 -21.01
CA GLY A 65 3.15 -10.49 -21.33
C GLY A 65 3.65 -9.54 -22.42
N ASP A 66 2.83 -8.66 -22.98
CA ASP A 66 3.27 -7.65 -23.96
C ASP A 66 4.15 -6.59 -23.27
N THR A 67 3.81 -6.19 -22.05
CA THR A 67 4.60 -5.22 -21.29
C THR A 67 5.86 -5.87 -20.68
N LYS A 68 7.03 -5.27 -20.92
CA LYS A 68 8.35 -5.74 -20.42
C LYS A 68 9.07 -4.74 -19.51
N SER A 69 8.61 -3.51 -19.50
CA SER A 69 9.14 -2.36 -18.76
C SER A 69 8.01 -1.33 -18.61
N ILE A 70 8.16 -0.40 -17.66
CA ILE A 70 7.26 0.76 -17.52
C ILE A 70 7.97 1.99 -18.10
N GLU A 71 7.60 2.39 -19.31
CA GLU A 71 8.34 3.41 -20.06
C GLU A 71 7.49 4.64 -20.34
N THR A 72 6.20 4.46 -20.57
CA THR A 72 5.30 5.54 -20.99
C THR A 72 4.55 6.16 -19.81
N ASP A 73 4.20 7.44 -19.93
CA ASP A 73 3.37 8.14 -18.92
C ASP A 73 1.99 7.51 -18.78
N MET A 74 1.46 6.90 -19.84
CA MET A 74 0.18 6.20 -19.81
C MET A 74 0.24 4.95 -18.92
N GLU A 75 1.32 4.16 -19.02
CA GLU A 75 1.52 2.97 -18.18
C GLU A 75 1.70 3.36 -16.71
N ARG A 76 2.47 4.43 -16.44
CA ARG A 76 2.62 5.01 -15.10
C ARG A 76 1.28 5.48 -14.56
N SER A 77 0.47 6.16 -15.38
CA SER A 77 -0.85 6.65 -14.99
C SER A 77 -1.83 5.52 -14.69
N ALA A 78 -1.82 4.44 -15.47
CA ALA A 78 -2.66 3.27 -15.21
C ALA A 78 -2.32 2.63 -13.84
N LEU A 79 -1.03 2.52 -13.51
CA LEU A 79 -0.58 2.03 -12.21
C LEU A 79 -0.97 3.00 -11.08
N MET A 80 -0.75 4.31 -11.26
CA MET A 80 -1.16 5.32 -10.29
C MET A 80 -2.66 5.30 -10.01
N GLU A 81 -3.49 5.17 -11.03
CA GLU A 81 -4.95 5.06 -10.87
C GLU A 81 -5.33 3.82 -10.05
N THR A 82 -4.66 2.69 -10.29
CA THR A 82 -4.85 1.50 -9.45
C THR A 82 -4.46 1.76 -8.01
N GLY A 83 -3.31 2.39 -7.77
CA GLY A 83 -2.88 2.77 -6.42
C GLY A 83 -3.84 3.72 -5.74
N ASN A 84 -4.41 4.69 -6.48
CA ASN A 84 -5.40 5.63 -5.98
C ASN A 84 -6.71 4.94 -5.57
N ILE A 85 -7.19 3.99 -6.38
CA ILE A 85 -8.38 3.18 -6.06
C ILE A 85 -8.14 2.35 -4.80
N LEU A 86 -6.98 1.70 -4.70
CA LEU A 86 -6.60 0.91 -3.53
C LEU A 86 -6.47 1.77 -2.26
N ALA A 87 -5.80 2.91 -2.37
CA ALA A 87 -5.64 3.85 -1.27
C ALA A 87 -6.99 4.43 -0.82
N SER A 88 -7.84 4.84 -1.75
CA SER A 88 -9.18 5.34 -1.44
C SER A 88 -10.04 4.29 -0.74
N SER A 89 -10.04 3.06 -1.25
CA SER A 89 -10.80 1.95 -0.65
C SER A 89 -10.28 1.60 0.76
N PHE A 90 -8.95 1.59 0.93
CA PHE A 90 -8.31 1.40 2.22
C PHE A 90 -8.69 2.51 3.20
N CYS A 91 -8.57 3.77 2.79
CA CYS A 91 -8.92 4.93 3.59
C CYS A 91 -10.39 4.92 4.02
N SER A 92 -11.32 4.61 3.10
CA SER A 92 -12.74 4.49 3.44
C SER A 92 -13.01 3.41 4.49
N ALA A 93 -12.43 2.21 4.32
CA ALA A 93 -12.62 1.13 5.29
C ALA A 93 -12.10 1.48 6.69
N ILE A 94 -10.94 2.13 6.77
CA ILE A 94 -10.35 2.59 8.04
C ILE A 94 -11.15 3.76 8.63
N ALA A 95 -11.55 4.72 7.80
CA ALA A 95 -12.38 5.86 8.20
C ALA A 95 -13.70 5.40 8.83
N ASP A 96 -14.38 4.47 8.18
CA ASP A 96 -15.65 3.90 8.64
C ASP A 96 -15.48 3.13 9.95
N PHE A 97 -14.44 2.28 10.04
CA PHE A 97 -14.20 1.44 11.21
C PHE A 97 -13.83 2.26 12.46
N PHE A 98 -12.99 3.28 12.31
CA PHE A 98 -12.53 4.12 13.43
C PHE A 98 -13.36 5.39 13.64
N HIS A 99 -14.47 5.54 12.90
CA HIS A 99 -15.34 6.71 12.90
C HIS A 99 -14.53 8.01 12.84
N THR A 100 -13.75 8.13 11.77
CA THR A 100 -12.71 9.14 11.60
C THR A 100 -12.66 9.64 10.18
N THR A 101 -12.01 10.77 9.94
CA THR A 101 -11.65 11.18 8.57
C THR A 101 -10.26 10.68 8.20
N LEU A 102 -10.15 10.15 6.98
CA LEU A 102 -8.89 9.73 6.36
C LEU A 102 -9.07 9.79 4.84
N MET A 103 -8.25 10.60 4.18
CA MET A 103 -8.35 10.86 2.74
C MET A 103 -6.96 10.72 2.10
N PRO A 104 -6.84 10.04 0.95
CA PRO A 104 -5.59 10.00 0.21
C PRO A 104 -5.35 11.30 -0.58
N THR A 105 -4.10 11.74 -0.67
CA THR A 105 -3.66 12.75 -1.63
C THR A 105 -3.45 12.13 -3.02
N PRO A 106 -3.24 12.94 -4.09
CA PRO A 106 -2.85 12.39 -5.38
C PRO A 106 -1.56 11.55 -5.29
N PRO A 107 -1.52 10.35 -5.90
CA PRO A 107 -0.39 9.45 -5.80
C PRO A 107 0.87 9.97 -6.50
N SER A 108 2.03 9.61 -5.96
CA SER A 108 3.32 9.70 -6.64
C SER A 108 3.79 8.31 -7.09
N PHE A 109 4.48 8.24 -8.23
CA PHE A 109 4.96 6.99 -8.81
C PHE A 109 6.49 6.93 -8.89
N ALA A 110 7.04 5.75 -8.64
CA ALA A 110 8.41 5.42 -8.96
C ALA A 110 8.55 3.96 -9.41
N PHE A 111 9.61 3.64 -10.17
CA PHE A 111 9.91 2.28 -10.63
C PHE A 111 11.41 2.01 -10.46
N ASP A 112 11.77 1.25 -9.43
CA ASP A 112 13.15 1.06 -8.99
C ASP A 112 13.28 -0.19 -8.11
N MET A 113 14.48 -0.44 -7.58
CA MET A 113 14.74 -1.49 -6.60
C MET A 113 13.93 -1.27 -5.32
N MET A 114 13.37 -2.37 -4.79
CA MET A 114 12.60 -2.40 -3.56
C MET A 114 13.35 -1.77 -2.38
N GLY A 115 14.67 -2.05 -2.27
CA GLY A 115 15.52 -1.46 -1.23
C GLY A 115 15.51 0.07 -1.25
N ALA A 116 15.72 0.66 -2.42
CA ALA A 116 15.72 2.12 -2.61
C ALA A 116 14.34 2.73 -2.33
N MET A 117 13.26 2.07 -2.74
CA MET A 117 11.88 2.52 -2.48
C MET A 117 11.56 2.57 -0.99
N VAL A 118 11.96 1.54 -0.27
CA VAL A 118 11.72 1.45 1.17
C VAL A 118 12.61 2.42 1.92
N GLU A 119 13.89 2.55 1.55
CA GLU A 119 14.79 3.53 2.16
C GLU A 119 14.27 4.97 2.02
N ASN A 120 13.77 5.35 0.84
CA ASN A 120 13.17 6.66 0.64
C ASN A 120 11.93 6.87 1.52
N ALA A 121 11.08 5.86 1.66
CA ALA A 121 9.92 5.93 2.55
C ALA A 121 10.34 6.08 4.02
N ILE A 122 11.37 5.34 4.46
CA ILE A 122 11.93 5.44 5.82
C ILE A 122 12.45 6.85 6.09
N ILE A 123 13.20 7.44 5.15
CA ILE A 123 13.72 8.80 5.30
C ILE A 123 12.58 9.82 5.42
N ALA A 124 11.54 9.70 4.59
CA ALA A 124 10.36 10.58 4.65
C ALA A 124 9.65 10.49 6.01
N VAL A 125 9.46 9.27 6.51
CA VAL A 125 8.82 8.98 7.80
C VAL A 125 9.65 9.52 8.97
N ALA A 126 10.97 9.35 8.94
CA ALA A 126 11.88 9.87 9.96
C ALA A 126 11.88 11.40 10.03
N GLN A 127 11.77 12.09 8.89
CA GLN A 127 11.70 13.55 8.84
C GLN A 127 10.40 14.13 9.41
N MET A 128 9.33 13.33 9.46
CA MET A 128 7.97 13.79 9.80
C MET A 128 7.53 13.38 11.21
N GLN A 129 8.45 12.93 12.07
CA GLN A 129 8.14 12.47 13.43
C GLN A 129 7.05 11.40 13.45
N MET A 130 7.14 10.41 12.56
CA MET A 130 6.19 9.29 12.49
C MET A 130 6.66 8.11 13.32
N THR A 131 5.81 7.08 13.47
CA THR A 131 6.18 5.93 14.31
C THR A 131 7.22 5.04 13.64
N ASP A 132 8.06 4.39 14.45
CA ASP A 132 9.03 3.40 13.97
C ASP A 132 8.39 2.04 13.62
N GLN A 133 7.06 1.99 13.52
CA GLN A 133 6.28 0.79 13.21
C GLN A 133 5.56 0.97 11.88
N ILE A 134 5.58 -0.09 11.06
CA ILE A 134 4.92 -0.17 9.77
C ILE A 134 3.92 -1.31 9.82
N ILE A 135 2.74 -1.10 9.24
CA ILE A 135 1.79 -2.19 9.01
C ILE A 135 1.99 -2.69 7.57
N LEU A 136 2.49 -3.91 7.42
CA LEU A 136 2.71 -4.57 6.14
C LEU A 136 1.55 -5.51 5.84
N PHE A 137 0.88 -5.27 4.72
CA PHE A 137 -0.12 -6.14 4.13
C PHE A 137 0.48 -6.82 2.91
N ARG A 138 0.37 -8.15 2.84
CA ARG A 138 0.63 -8.91 1.62
C ARG A 138 -0.70 -9.11 0.93
N CYS A 139 -0.79 -8.75 -0.35
CA CYS A 139 -2.04 -8.74 -1.10
C CYS A 139 -1.91 -9.60 -2.35
N ASP A 140 -2.92 -10.45 -2.58
CA ASP A 140 -3.12 -11.17 -3.83
C ASP A 140 -4.37 -10.60 -4.51
N PHE A 141 -4.17 -9.94 -5.64
CA PHE A 141 -5.24 -9.42 -6.48
C PHE A 141 -5.54 -10.46 -7.56
N LYS A 142 -6.79 -10.90 -7.64
CA LYS A 142 -7.22 -11.92 -8.59
C LYS A 142 -8.33 -11.38 -9.48
N ASP A 143 -8.15 -11.57 -10.78
CA ASP A 143 -9.23 -11.38 -11.75
C ASP A 143 -10.01 -12.70 -11.92
N GLU A 144 -11.17 -12.63 -12.56
CA GLU A 144 -12.05 -13.73 -12.96
C GLU A 144 -11.33 -14.85 -13.74
N LYS A 145 -10.16 -14.54 -14.32
CA LYS A 145 -9.28 -15.50 -15.02
C LYS A 145 -8.24 -16.20 -14.12
N GLU A 146 -8.34 -16.04 -12.79
CA GLU A 146 -7.41 -16.57 -11.78
C GLU A 146 -5.95 -16.10 -11.94
N LEU A 147 -5.74 -15.06 -12.73
CA LEU A 147 -4.43 -14.45 -12.84
C LEU A 147 -4.14 -13.70 -11.53
N THR A 148 -3.09 -14.15 -10.82
CA THR A 148 -2.71 -13.59 -9.53
C THR A 148 -1.67 -12.50 -9.71
N ILE A 149 -2.05 -11.27 -9.39
CA ILE A 149 -1.16 -10.13 -9.25
C ILE A 149 -0.81 -10.05 -7.77
N ARG A 150 0.48 -10.20 -7.43
CA ARG A 150 0.94 -10.02 -6.06
C ARG A 150 1.31 -8.56 -5.83
N GLY A 151 1.01 -8.04 -4.65
CA GLY A 151 1.45 -6.73 -4.21
C GLY A 151 1.66 -6.68 -2.70
N TYR A 152 2.24 -5.57 -2.27
CA TYR A 152 2.40 -5.22 -0.87
C TYR A 152 1.76 -3.86 -0.64
N ILE A 153 1.10 -3.70 0.50
CA ILE A 153 0.68 -2.39 0.99
C ILE A 153 1.42 -2.16 2.30
N LEU A 154 2.10 -1.03 2.41
CA LEU A 154 2.79 -0.58 3.61
C LEU A 154 2.08 0.66 4.13
N MET A 155 1.60 0.60 5.36
CA MET A 155 1.07 1.77 6.05
C MET A 155 2.09 2.27 7.06
N PHE A 156 2.43 3.55 6.95
CA PHE A 156 3.27 4.27 7.89
C PHE A 156 2.34 5.24 8.64
N PRO A 157 1.79 4.85 9.80
CA PRO A 157 0.91 5.72 10.56
C PRO A 157 1.71 6.78 11.33
N SER A 158 1.13 7.96 11.53
CA SER A 158 1.66 8.94 12.49
C SER A 158 1.50 8.44 13.94
N PHE A 159 2.25 9.00 14.90
CA PHE A 159 2.09 8.64 16.31
C PHE A 159 0.65 8.84 16.81
N ASP A 160 0.02 9.92 16.39
CA ASP A 160 -1.35 10.22 16.80
C ASP A 160 -2.34 9.26 16.14
N ALA A 161 -2.10 8.86 14.89
CA ALA A 161 -2.89 7.82 14.24
C ALA A 161 -2.80 6.48 15.00
N VAL A 162 -1.60 6.06 15.39
CA VAL A 162 -1.42 4.83 16.20
C VAL A 162 -2.15 4.93 17.54
N LYS A 163 -2.00 6.04 18.27
CA LYS A 163 -2.70 6.23 19.56
C LYS A 163 -4.22 6.16 19.39
N ARG A 164 -4.77 6.78 18.35
CA ARG A 164 -6.21 6.80 18.07
C ARG A 164 -6.73 5.41 17.71
N ILE A 165 -6.01 4.66 16.86
CA ILE A 165 -6.31 3.26 16.52
C ILE A 165 -6.31 2.40 17.78
N LEU A 166 -5.27 2.48 18.61
CA LEU A 166 -5.16 1.68 19.84
C LEU A 166 -6.26 2.02 20.85
N SER A 167 -6.62 3.29 21.00
CA SER A 167 -7.70 3.74 21.90
C SER A 167 -9.04 3.10 21.54
N VAL A 168 -9.40 3.09 20.25
CA VAL A 168 -10.65 2.47 19.78
C VAL A 168 -10.62 0.95 19.99
N LEU A 169 -9.51 0.29 19.67
CA LEU A 169 -9.37 -1.15 19.86
C LEU A 169 -9.43 -1.56 21.34
N GLN A 170 -8.84 -0.77 22.25
CA GLN A 170 -8.92 -1.01 23.68
C GLN A 170 -10.36 -0.88 24.21
N GLY A 171 -11.13 0.10 23.72
CA GLY A 171 -12.56 0.22 24.05
C GLY A 171 -13.36 -1.01 23.61
N MET A 172 -13.08 -1.55 22.42
CA MET A 172 -13.76 -2.75 21.91
C MET A 172 -13.44 -4.03 22.69
N VAL A 173 -12.25 -4.13 23.28
CA VAL A 173 -11.86 -5.27 24.14
C VAL A 173 -12.37 -5.09 25.58
N GLY A 174 -12.53 -3.85 26.06
CA GLY A 174 -13.01 -3.53 27.39
C GLY A 174 -14.51 -3.71 27.62
N ASP A 175 -15.33 -3.66 26.55
CA ASP A 175 -16.79 -3.84 26.63
C ASP A 175 -17.25 -5.31 26.65
N GLY A 176 -16.32 -6.26 26.79
CA GLY A 176 -16.58 -7.71 26.87
C GLY A 176 -16.75 -8.27 28.29
N GLU A 177 -16.63 -7.46 29.34
CA GLU A 177 -16.88 -7.84 30.74
C GLU A 177 -18.06 -7.04 31.31
N GLY A 178 -19.28 -7.46 30.98
CA GLY A 178 -20.54 -6.94 31.54
C GLY A 178 -21.62 -8.00 31.56
#